data_AF-A0AAE4SKG5-F1
#
_entry.id   AF-A0AAE4SKG5-F1
#
_cell.length_a   1.000
_cell.length_b   1.000
_cell.length_c   1.000
_cell.angle_alpha   90.00
_cell.angle_beta   90.00
_cell.angle_gamma   90.00
#
_symmetry.space_group_name_H-M   'P 1'
#
loop_
_entity.id
_entity.type
_entity.pdbx_description
1 polymer ?
#
loop_
_entity_poly.entity_id
_entity_poly.type
_entity_poly.pdbx_seq_one_letter_code
_entity_poly.pdbx_strand_id
1 'polypeptide(L)' 'AWADYTGECDYDAFDEAYCGEAESEADFAYGFVEDHGLLNEVPESLRVYFDYEAYARDLFSSGYVFHEGYVFSN' A
#
# COMPACT_ATOMS: atom_id res chain seq x y z
N ALA A 1 -5.78 13.89 -7.23
CA ALA A 1 -4.97 12.68 -6.97
C ALA A 1 -4.12 12.21 -8.16
N TRP A 2 -4.52 11.24 -9.00
CA TRP A 2 -3.57 10.63 -9.97
C TRP A 2 -3.15 11.54 -11.13
N ALA A 3 -4.10 12.22 -11.78
CA ALA A 3 -3.79 13.20 -12.84
C ALA A 3 -2.96 14.39 -12.32
N ASP A 4 -3.07 14.72 -11.03
CA ASP A 4 -2.23 15.73 -10.37
C ASP A 4 -0.81 15.20 -10.09
N TYR A 5 -0.66 13.89 -9.89
CA TYR A 5 0.62 13.23 -9.61
C TYR A 5 1.42 12.91 -10.90
N THR A 6 0.78 12.28 -11.90
CA THR A 6 1.45 11.88 -13.15
C THR A 6 1.43 12.99 -14.21
N GLY A 7 0.49 13.93 -14.12
CA GLY A 7 0.22 14.91 -15.17
C GLY A 7 -0.48 14.32 -16.41
N GLU A 8 -0.87 13.05 -16.34
CA GLU A 8 -1.53 12.32 -17.42
C GLU A 8 -3.01 12.12 -17.09
N CYS A 9 -3.86 12.14 -18.13
CA CYS A 9 -5.28 11.84 -18.03
C CYS A 9 -5.59 10.52 -18.77
N ASP A 10 -4.68 9.55 -18.69
CA ASP A 10 -4.92 8.22 -19.21
C ASP A 10 -5.61 7.36 -18.14
N TYR A 11 -6.92 7.17 -18.29
CA TYR A 11 -7.73 6.43 -17.34
C TYR A 11 -7.36 4.94 -17.28
N ASP A 12 -6.80 4.37 -18.36
CA ASP A 12 -6.42 2.95 -18.38
C ASP A 12 -5.17 2.73 -17.52
N ALA A 13 -4.19 3.65 -17.58
CA ALA A 13 -3.01 3.61 -16.72
C ALA A 13 -3.33 3.88 -15.25
N PHE A 14 -4.36 4.69 -14.96
CA PHE A 14 -4.88 4.85 -13.60
C PHE A 14 -5.46 3.55 -13.05
N ASP A 15 -6.32 2.88 -13.81
CA ASP A 15 -7.01 1.67 -13.36
C ASP A 15 -6.01 0.51 -13.14
N GLU A 16 -4.97 0.42 -13.97
CA GLU A 16 -3.88 -0.55 -13.77
C GLU A 16 -2.97 -0.21 -12.58
N ALA A 17 -2.72 1.07 -12.32
CA ALA A 17 -1.87 1.50 -11.21
C ALA A 17 -2.61 1.51 -9.86
N TYR A 18 -3.94 1.60 -9.85
CA TYR A 18 -4.71 1.78 -8.63
C TYR A 18 -4.68 0.54 -7.74
N CYS A 19 -4.14 0.70 -6.53
CA CYS A 19 -3.98 -0.39 -5.56
C CYS A 19 -4.97 -0.33 -4.39
N GLY A 20 -5.63 0.82 -4.17
CA GLY A 20 -6.64 0.98 -3.13
C GLY A 20 -6.60 2.32 -2.40
N GLU A 21 -7.44 2.46 -1.38
CA GLU A 21 -7.50 3.60 -0.47
C GLU A 21 -6.84 3.24 0.87
N ALA A 22 -6.17 4.19 1.50
CA ALA A 22 -5.61 4.04 2.83
C ALA A 22 -5.52 5.38 3.55
N GLU A 23 -5.59 5.39 4.88
CA GLU A 23 -5.38 6.63 5.65
C GLU A 23 -3.89 6.98 5.76
N SER A 24 -3.03 5.97 5.66
CA SER A 24 -1.57 6.12 5.67
C SER A 24 -0.89 4.93 5.01
N GLU A 25 0.41 5.06 4.74
CA GLU A 25 1.26 3.97 4.25
C GLU A 25 1.20 2.74 5.18
N ALA A 26 1.20 2.95 6.50
CA ALA A 26 1.13 1.88 7.49
C ALA A 26 -0.23 1.16 7.50
N ASP A 27 -1.31 1.91 7.28
CA ASP A 27 -2.67 1.38 7.18
C ASP A 27 -2.84 0.50 5.93
N PHE A 28 -2.30 0.96 4.80
CA PHE A 28 -2.25 0.14 3.57
C PHE A 28 -1.46 -1.16 3.80
N ALA A 29 -0.30 -1.07 4.45
CA ALA A 29 0.52 -2.23 4.77
C ALA A 29 -0.20 -3.21 5.71
N TYR A 30 -0.96 -2.72 6.68
CA TYR A 30 -1.78 -3.57 7.55
C TYR A 30 -2.83 -4.35 6.75
N GLY A 31 -3.63 -3.64 5.94
CA GLY A 31 -4.62 -4.28 5.08
C GLY A 31 -3.99 -5.27 4.10
N PHE A 32 -2.87 -4.91 3.48
CA PHE A 32 -2.14 -5.77 2.57
C PHE A 32 -1.65 -7.06 3.25
N VAL A 33 -1.10 -6.96 4.46
CA VAL A 33 -0.60 -8.11 5.24
C VAL A 33 -1.73 -9.05 5.64
N GLU A 34 -2.87 -8.50 6.05
CA GLU A 34 -4.06 -9.27 6.42
C GLU A 34 -4.70 -9.94 5.20
N ASP A 35 -4.89 -9.21 4.09
CA ASP A 35 -5.52 -9.71 2.86
C ASP A 35 -4.69 -10.78 2.17
N HIS A 36 -3.35 -10.63 2.16
CA HIS A 36 -2.44 -11.62 1.59
C HIS A 36 -2.03 -12.70 2.58
N GLY A 37 -2.43 -12.57 3.86
CA GLY A 37 -2.15 -13.54 4.89
C GLY A 37 -0.65 -13.72 5.18
N LEU A 38 0.16 -12.67 5.02
CA LEU A 38 1.62 -12.70 5.21
C LEU A 38 2.02 -13.20 6.60
N LEU A 39 1.18 -12.95 7.60
CA LEU A 39 1.39 -13.37 8.98
C LEU A 39 0.57 -14.60 9.39
N ASN A 40 -0.09 -15.30 8.45
CA ASN A 40 -0.91 -16.48 8.78
C ASN A 40 -0.07 -17.61 9.38
N GLU A 41 1.17 -17.78 8.93
CA GLU A 41 2.11 -18.77 9.48
C GLU A 41 2.73 -18.32 10.81
N VAL A 42 2.58 -17.04 11.17
CA VAL A 42 3.09 -16.47 12.42
C VAL A 42 2.03 -16.61 13.52
N PRO A 43 2.39 -17.14 14.71
CA PRO A 43 1.50 -17.17 15.86
C PRO A 43 0.97 -15.77 16.20
N GLU A 44 -0.33 -15.65 16.55
CA GLU A 44 -0.95 -14.37 16.90
C GLU A 44 -0.17 -13.56 17.95
N SER A 45 0.42 -14.25 18.93
CA SER A 45 1.26 -13.64 19.95
C SER A 45 2.50 -12.93 19.41
N LEU A 46 2.97 -13.29 18.22
CA LEU A 46 4.09 -12.67 17.54
C LEU A 46 3.66 -11.63 16.49
N ARG A 47 2.44 -11.72 15.96
CA ARG A 47 1.92 -10.75 14.96
C ARG A 47 1.86 -9.33 15.49
N VAL A 48 1.61 -9.17 16.80
CA VAL A 48 1.57 -7.85 17.47
C VAL A 48 2.92 -7.13 17.49
N TYR A 49 4.03 -7.84 17.22
CA TYR A 49 5.37 -7.27 17.15
C TYR A 49 5.81 -6.96 15.71
N PHE A 50 4.96 -7.23 14.71
CA PHE A 50 5.28 -6.89 13.33
C PHE A 50 5.27 -5.37 13.16
N ASP A 51 6.33 -4.84 12.56
CA ASP A 51 6.49 -3.41 12.32
C ASP A 51 5.90 -3.04 10.95
N TYR A 52 4.61 -2.70 10.96
CA TYR A 52 3.87 -2.29 9.76
C TYR A 52 4.41 -0.99 9.16
N GLU A 53 4.97 -0.08 9.96
CA GLU A 53 5.55 1.17 9.44
C GLU A 53 6.84 0.91 8.66
N ALA A 54 7.71 0.03 9.18
CA ALA A 54 8.92 -0.37 8.47
C ALA A 54 8.58 -1.15 7.20
N TYR A 55 7.59 -2.05 7.24
CA TYR A 55 7.14 -2.81 6.08
C TYR A 55 6.53 -1.89 5.01
N ALA A 56 5.66 -0.96 5.42
CA ALA A 56 5.10 0.05 4.53
C ALA A 56 6.20 0.82 3.81
N ARG A 57 7.18 1.35 4.56
CA ARG A 57 8.29 2.13 3.98
C ARG A 57 9.04 1.38 2.89
N ASP A 58 9.27 0.08 3.08
CA ASP A 58 9.92 -0.77 2.06
C ASP A 58 9.00 -0.97 0.85
N LEU A 59 7.71 -1.20 1.09
CA LEU A 59 6.69 -1.29 0.05
C LEU A 59 6.67 -0.04 -0.84
N PHE A 60 6.53 1.15 -0.25
CA PHE A 60 6.52 2.43 -0.96
C PHE A 60 7.88 2.80 -1.57
N SER A 61 8.99 2.29 -1.03
CA SER A 61 10.30 2.43 -1.70
C SER A 61 10.47 1.51 -2.90
N SER A 62 9.75 0.37 -2.94
CA SER A 62 9.91 -0.68 -3.95
C SER A 62 9.05 -0.51 -5.20
N GLY A 63 8.11 0.44 -5.20
CA GLY A 63 7.25 0.72 -6.36
C GLY A 63 5.82 1.14 -6.05
N TYR A 64 5.50 1.49 -4.79
CA TYR A 64 4.19 2.03 -4.44
C TYR A 64 4.27 3.52 -4.13
N VAL A 65 3.20 4.26 -4.39
CA VAL A 65 3.10 5.70 -4.13
C VAL A 65 1.80 5.98 -3.40
N PHE A 66 1.91 6.64 -2.24
CA PHE A 66 0.76 7.15 -1.50
C PHE A 66 0.51 8.62 -1.87
N HIS A 67 -0.69 8.93 -2.35
CA HIS A 67 -1.06 10.29 -2.73
C HIS A 67 -2.54 10.58 -2.41
N GLU A 68 -2.78 11.57 -1.56
CA GLU A 68 -4.12 12.03 -1.17
C GLU A 68 -5.09 10.93 -0.68
N GLY A 69 -4.58 9.92 0.06
CA GLY A 69 -5.41 8.82 0.56
C GLY A 69 -5.54 7.62 -0.39
N TYR A 70 -4.88 7.67 -1.55
CA TYR A 70 -4.89 6.61 -2.53
C TYR A 70 -3.48 6.03 -2.73
N VAL A 71 -3.41 4.73 -2.97
CA VAL A 71 -2.16 4.02 -3.25
C VAL A 71 -2.12 3.61 -4.72
N PHE A 72 -0.99 3.88 -5.35
CA PHE A 72 -0.70 3.55 -6.74
C PHE A 72 0.56 2.68 -6.84
N SER A 73 0.61 1.76 -7.78
CA SER A 73 1.84 1.11 -8.22
C SER A 73 2.51 1.95 -9.31
N ASN A 74 3.84 1.95 -9.33
CA ASN A 74 4.70 2.65 -10.28
C ASN A 74 5.35 1.69 -11.29
#